data_AF-A0A843EM69-F1
#
_entry.id   AF-A0A843EM69-F1
#
_cell.length_a   1.000
_cell.length_b   1.000
_cell.length_c   1.000
_cell.angle_alpha   90.00
_cell.angle_beta   90.00
_cell.angle_gamma   90.00
#
_symmetry.space_group_name_H-M   'P 1'
#
loop_
_entity.id
_entity.type
_entity.pdbx_description
1 polymer ?
#
loop_
_entity_poly.entity_id
_entity_poly.type
_entity_poly.pdbx_seq_one_letter_code
_entity_poly.pdbx_strand_id
1 'polypeptide(L)'
;CPRCETALAEAEIEYWDETDPSVMVKFPLVDDPSVSLLIWTTTPWTLPSNMMVAAHPDFDYAKIRFSGEKGEETAICLESQAEYVMNKGGFQKFEVLERFKGKDMVGMAYRPPYDIDPKYLKRSEYVFKVVNADYVEKDNTGLVHTAPGFGPDDYETGKRYGAEPFCPVGEAGRYTEEFPLMEGRKVKTANDDIIKYLKENGLLFNTEKIKHRYGHCWRCKTPIIYRNTKQWFINVPKVKDTMLQEIDRAKWVPDWAGSTREKNWVDGARDWCISRQRYWGIPIPVWECKCGERKVIGQISELKGADGYTDGMDIHRPWIDKVTFTCPKCGGKMTRIPDILDVWFDSGVAAWASLGYPAKKEEFEEWWPCDFIVEAHDQTRGWFYSQLGAGVMSFDRAPYDEVMMHAWMLDPKGQKMSKSLGNVVLPKEVISEFGADALRLYSVRANAPWDDTCFQWDMKKNPPLKEGPKNAWKVLNTYWNVVKFASMYMEIDGFEPEKHPIAEMEKYFRGEDRWMLSRTEKMKRTVTEGLEA
;
A
#
# COMPACT_ATOMS: atom_id res chain seq x y z
N CYS A 1 -9.82 2.45 -6.38
CA CYS A 1 -10.27 3.76 -5.83
C CYS A 1 -11.45 4.30 -6.66
N PRO A 2 -12.65 4.46 -6.08
CA PRO A 2 -13.84 4.90 -6.82
C PRO A 2 -13.79 6.37 -7.26
N ARG A 3 -13.04 7.24 -6.56
CA ARG A 3 -12.85 8.65 -6.96
C ARG A 3 -11.87 8.80 -8.12
N CYS A 4 -10.82 8.00 -8.14
CA CYS A 4 -9.79 8.03 -9.19
C CYS A 4 -10.11 7.11 -10.37
N GLU A 5 -11.15 6.28 -10.25
CA GLU A 5 -11.62 5.32 -11.26
C GLU A 5 -10.50 4.39 -11.76
N THR A 6 -9.69 3.89 -10.82
CA THR A 6 -8.56 2.99 -11.13
C THR A 6 -8.34 1.97 -10.02
N ALA A 7 -7.79 0.81 -10.36
CA ALA A 7 -7.16 -0.10 -9.42
C ALA A 7 -5.95 0.55 -8.73
N LEU A 8 -5.56 -0.01 -7.58
CA LEU A 8 -4.40 0.37 -6.78
C LEU A 8 -3.60 -0.89 -6.44
N ALA A 9 -2.29 -0.77 -6.26
CA ALA A 9 -1.47 -1.78 -5.62
C ALA A 9 -1.56 -1.68 -4.09
N GLU A 10 -1.14 -2.72 -3.37
CA GLU A 10 -1.19 -2.75 -1.90
C GLU A 10 -0.36 -1.61 -1.27
N ALA A 11 0.79 -1.30 -1.87
CA ALA A 11 1.65 -0.16 -1.55
C ALA A 11 0.95 1.21 -1.58
N GLU A 12 -0.16 1.33 -2.31
CA GLU A 12 -0.90 2.58 -2.53
C GLU A 12 -2.11 2.75 -1.60
N ILE A 13 -2.20 1.90 -0.57
CA ILE A 13 -3.30 1.89 0.40
C ILE A 13 -2.76 2.40 1.74
N GLU A 14 -3.36 3.49 2.22
CA GLU A 14 -3.12 3.99 3.57
C GLU A 14 -4.29 3.58 4.48
N TYR A 15 -4.01 3.33 5.75
CA TYR A 15 -5.02 2.90 6.71
C TYR A 15 -5.18 3.91 7.84
N TRP A 16 -6.42 4.25 8.15
CA TRP A 16 -6.79 4.96 9.38
C TRP A 16 -8.17 4.54 9.86
N ASP A 17 -8.51 4.94 11.09
CA ASP A 17 -9.77 4.57 11.68
C ASP A 17 -10.95 5.28 10.98
N GLU A 18 -11.96 4.51 10.59
CA GLU A 18 -13.26 4.98 10.11
C GLU A 18 -14.38 4.46 11.01
N THR A 19 -15.50 5.19 11.02
CA THR A 19 -16.72 4.74 11.69
C THR A 19 -17.69 4.22 10.65
N ASP A 20 -17.91 2.92 10.65
CA ASP A 20 -18.79 2.22 9.70
C ASP A 20 -19.96 1.55 10.44
N PRO A 21 -21.07 1.26 9.73
CA PRO A 21 -22.13 0.42 10.27
C PRO A 21 -21.58 -0.98 10.56
N SER A 22 -21.98 -1.57 11.68
CA SER A 22 -21.79 -2.97 12.05
C SER A 22 -23.18 -3.58 12.12
N VAL A 23 -23.48 -4.54 11.23
CA VAL A 23 -24.83 -5.11 11.12
C VAL A 23 -24.80 -6.61 11.23
N MET A 24 -25.79 -7.15 11.94
CA MET A 24 -26.10 -8.58 11.94
C MET A 24 -27.37 -8.81 11.11
N VAL A 25 -27.27 -9.67 10.10
CA VAL A 25 -28.31 -9.90 9.09
C VAL A 25 -28.71 -11.38 9.09
N LYS A 26 -30.01 -11.62 9.05
CA LYS A 26 -30.63 -12.93 9.04
C LYS A 26 -30.77 -13.43 7.60
N PHE A 27 -30.21 -14.59 7.30
CA PHE A 27 -30.38 -15.30 6.04
C PHE A 27 -31.22 -16.56 6.32
N PRO A 28 -32.55 -16.53 6.10
CA PRO A 28 -33.44 -17.64 6.42
C PRO A 28 -33.06 -18.92 5.67
N LEU A 29 -33.13 -20.08 6.32
CA LEU A 29 -32.91 -21.36 5.64
C LEU A 29 -34.03 -21.64 4.64
N VAL A 30 -33.70 -22.35 3.56
CA VAL A 30 -34.69 -22.76 2.56
C VAL A 30 -35.64 -23.81 3.13
N ASP A 31 -35.09 -24.79 3.86
CA ASP A 31 -35.84 -25.93 4.39
C ASP A 31 -36.63 -25.59 5.66
N ASP A 32 -36.12 -24.65 6.48
CA ASP A 32 -36.79 -24.14 7.69
C ASP A 32 -36.68 -22.61 7.76
N PRO A 33 -37.62 -21.86 7.16
CA PRO A 33 -37.58 -20.41 7.14
C PRO A 33 -37.71 -19.73 8.52
N SER A 34 -38.06 -20.49 9.58
CA SER A 34 -38.09 -19.98 10.96
C SER A 34 -36.70 -19.85 11.58
N VAL A 35 -35.68 -20.40 10.91
CA VAL A 35 -34.29 -20.42 11.34
C VAL A 35 -33.45 -19.66 10.32
N SER A 36 -32.56 -18.80 10.80
CA SER A 36 -31.67 -18.03 9.93
C SER A 36 -30.20 -18.28 10.23
N LEU A 37 -29.37 -18.33 9.20
CA LEU A 37 -27.94 -18.10 9.36
C LEU A 37 -27.75 -16.64 9.78
N LEU A 38 -27.00 -16.39 10.85
CA LEU A 38 -26.75 -15.03 11.32
C LEU A 38 -25.40 -14.55 10.83
N ILE A 39 -25.42 -13.54 9.97
CA ILE A 39 -24.23 -13.02 9.31
C ILE A 39 -23.87 -11.67 9.91
N TRP A 40 -22.58 -11.42 10.12
CA TRP A 40 -22.08 -10.09 10.50
C TRP A 40 -21.30 -9.45 9.35
N THR A 41 -21.47 -8.14 9.15
CA THR A 41 -20.67 -7.37 8.20
C THR A 41 -20.54 -5.89 8.59
N THR A 42 -19.42 -5.28 8.21
CA THR A 42 -19.21 -3.83 8.26
C THR A 42 -19.46 -3.12 6.92
N THR A 43 -19.76 -3.90 5.87
CA THR A 43 -20.01 -3.40 4.52
C THR A 43 -21.39 -3.80 4.03
N PRO A 44 -22.50 -3.23 4.55
CA PRO A 44 -23.85 -3.58 4.09
C PRO A 44 -24.02 -3.51 2.56
N TRP A 45 -23.34 -2.58 1.90
CA TRP A 45 -23.32 -2.43 0.45
C TRP A 45 -22.82 -3.66 -0.34
N THR A 46 -22.15 -4.63 0.27
CA THR A 46 -21.75 -5.88 -0.42
C THR A 46 -22.82 -6.97 -0.34
N LEU A 47 -23.86 -6.82 0.49
CA LEU A 47 -24.92 -7.81 0.68
C LEU A 47 -25.74 -8.14 -0.59
N PRO A 48 -26.03 -7.18 -1.50
CA PRO A 48 -26.66 -7.51 -2.78
C PRO A 48 -25.83 -8.46 -3.65
N SER A 49 -24.53 -8.61 -3.36
CA SER A 49 -23.63 -9.51 -4.08
C SER A 49 -23.19 -10.71 -3.26
N ASN A 50 -23.89 -10.98 -2.16
CA ASN A 50 -23.74 -12.24 -1.46
C ASN A 50 -24.05 -13.41 -2.41
N MET A 51 -23.19 -14.41 -2.43
CA MET A 51 -23.37 -15.62 -3.22
C MET A 51 -23.26 -16.90 -2.39
N MET A 52 -22.53 -16.87 -1.28
CA MET A 52 -22.38 -18.01 -0.35
C MET A 52 -22.26 -17.50 1.09
N VAL A 53 -22.29 -18.40 2.05
CA VAL A 53 -21.90 -18.13 3.44
C VAL A 53 -20.74 -19.04 3.81
N ALA A 54 -19.62 -18.48 4.25
CA ALA A 54 -18.45 -19.25 4.66
C ALA A 54 -18.50 -19.57 6.17
N ALA A 55 -18.19 -20.83 6.50
CA ALA A 55 -18.02 -21.34 7.85
C ALA A 55 -16.67 -22.06 7.98
N HIS A 56 -15.97 -21.89 9.10
CA HIS A 56 -14.73 -22.63 9.32
C HIS A 56 -15.03 -24.12 9.54
N PRO A 57 -14.35 -25.06 8.86
CA PRO A 57 -14.69 -26.49 8.92
C PRO A 57 -14.63 -27.08 10.34
N ASP A 58 -13.65 -26.64 11.15
CA ASP A 58 -13.39 -27.20 12.49
C ASP A 58 -14.15 -26.53 13.64
N PHE A 59 -14.82 -25.41 13.40
CA PHE A 59 -15.49 -24.65 14.46
C PHE A 59 -16.85 -25.27 14.82
N ASP A 60 -17.28 -25.01 16.05
CA ASP A 60 -18.54 -25.48 16.62
C ASP A 60 -19.63 -24.42 16.46
N TYR A 61 -20.64 -24.75 15.68
CA TYR A 61 -21.80 -23.90 15.43
C TYR A 61 -23.03 -24.50 16.11
N ALA A 62 -23.98 -23.63 16.43
CA ALA A 62 -25.21 -24.03 17.10
C ALA A 62 -26.43 -23.35 16.51
N LYS A 63 -27.54 -24.08 16.45
CA LYS A 63 -28.88 -23.54 16.29
C LYS A 63 -29.35 -23.07 17.67
N ILE A 64 -29.57 -21.78 17.82
CA ILE A 64 -29.82 -21.14 19.11
C ILE A 64 -31.16 -20.40 19.06
N ARG A 65 -31.99 -20.61 20.06
CA ARG A 65 -33.19 -19.80 20.32
C ARG A 65 -32.82 -18.68 21.28
N PHE A 66 -32.91 -17.44 20.81
CA PHE A 66 -32.81 -16.24 21.62
C PHE A 66 -34.20 -15.80 22.06
N SER A 67 -34.39 -15.48 23.34
CA SER A 67 -35.68 -15.11 23.91
C SER A 67 -35.57 -13.90 24.82
N GLY A 68 -36.62 -13.08 24.84
CA GLY A 68 -36.63 -11.82 25.55
C GLY A 68 -37.91 -11.03 25.46
N GLU A 69 -37.89 -9.78 25.96
CA GLU A 69 -39.02 -8.85 25.87
C GLU A 69 -39.44 -8.53 24.43
N LYS A 70 -38.50 -8.67 23.48
CA LYS A 70 -38.73 -8.48 22.04
C LYS A 70 -39.36 -9.70 21.35
N GLY A 71 -39.57 -10.80 22.07
CA GLY A 71 -40.03 -12.08 21.52
C GLY A 71 -38.92 -13.11 21.41
N GLU A 72 -39.10 -14.07 20.50
CA GLU A 72 -38.16 -15.17 20.25
C GLU A 72 -37.64 -15.11 18.81
N GLU A 73 -36.35 -15.41 18.63
CA GLU A 73 -35.70 -15.52 17.34
C GLU A 73 -34.79 -16.75 17.34
N THR A 74 -34.84 -17.57 16.30
CA THR A 74 -33.97 -18.74 16.17
C THR A 74 -32.94 -18.52 15.07
N ALA A 75 -31.66 -18.61 15.41
CA ALA A 75 -30.58 -18.39 14.45
C ALA A 75 -29.40 -19.34 14.66
N ILE A 76 -28.61 -19.49 13.61
CA ILE A 76 -27.38 -20.27 13.61
C ILE A 76 -26.19 -19.30 13.65
N CYS A 77 -25.31 -19.49 14.62
CA CYS A 77 -24.04 -18.79 14.75
C CYS A 77 -23.02 -19.69 15.46
N LEU A 78 -21.80 -19.18 15.59
CA LEU A 78 -20.72 -19.82 16.34
C LEU A 78 -21.12 -19.97 17.82
N GLU A 79 -21.04 -21.19 18.37
CA GLU A 79 -21.54 -21.48 19.73
C GLU A 79 -20.83 -20.61 20.77
N SER A 80 -19.51 -20.41 20.62
CA SER A 80 -18.72 -19.59 21.54
C SER A 80 -19.10 -18.11 21.54
N GLN A 81 -19.87 -17.65 20.56
CA GLN A 81 -20.32 -16.25 20.43
C GLN A 81 -21.82 -16.08 20.76
N ALA A 82 -22.49 -17.12 21.26
CA ALA A 82 -23.90 -17.09 21.60
C ALA A 82 -24.28 -15.93 22.54
N GLU A 83 -23.52 -15.72 23.61
CA GLU A 83 -23.76 -14.64 24.57
C GLU A 83 -23.55 -13.25 23.93
N TYR A 84 -22.50 -13.09 23.12
CA TYR A 84 -22.25 -11.86 22.37
C TYR A 84 -23.41 -11.52 21.44
N VAL A 85 -23.86 -12.50 20.64
CA VAL A 85 -24.99 -12.37 19.72
C VAL A 85 -26.29 -12.03 20.47
N MET A 86 -26.57 -12.73 21.57
CA MET A 86 -27.73 -12.46 22.42
C MET A 86 -27.75 -11.00 22.91
N ASN A 87 -26.63 -10.53 23.46
CA ASN A 87 -26.49 -9.18 23.98
C ASN A 87 -26.65 -8.13 22.88
N LYS A 88 -26.07 -8.36 21.70
CA LYS A 88 -26.23 -7.47 20.52
C LYS A 88 -27.68 -7.42 20.02
N GLY A 89 -28.38 -8.56 19.98
CA GLY A 89 -29.80 -8.59 19.63
C GLY A 89 -30.71 -7.92 20.67
N GLY A 90 -30.22 -7.75 21.89
CA GLY A 90 -31.01 -7.26 23.03
C GLY A 90 -32.00 -8.30 23.53
N PHE A 91 -31.58 -9.57 23.53
CA PHE A 91 -32.28 -10.68 24.17
C PHE A 91 -31.69 -10.95 25.56
N GLN A 92 -32.45 -11.64 26.42
CA GLN A 92 -32.06 -11.88 27.82
C GLN A 92 -31.62 -13.32 28.08
N LYS A 93 -32.05 -14.27 27.24
CA LYS A 93 -31.73 -15.69 27.38
C LYS A 93 -31.48 -16.32 26.02
N PHE A 94 -30.61 -17.33 26.00
CA PHE A 94 -30.43 -18.19 24.84
C PHE A 94 -30.50 -19.68 25.24
N GLU A 95 -31.01 -20.50 24.33
CA GLU A 95 -31.09 -21.96 24.46
C GLU A 95 -30.46 -22.60 23.23
N VAL A 96 -29.48 -23.49 23.43
CA VAL A 96 -28.88 -24.27 22.33
C VAL A 96 -29.79 -25.44 21.99
N LEU A 97 -30.35 -25.43 20.78
CA LEU A 97 -31.27 -26.47 20.30
C LEU A 97 -30.53 -27.62 19.61
N GLU A 98 -29.48 -27.30 18.86
CA GLU A 98 -28.72 -28.26 18.05
C GLU A 98 -27.29 -27.77 17.87
N ARG A 99 -26.34 -28.70 17.71
CA ARG A 99 -24.91 -28.43 17.48
C ARG A 99 -24.44 -29.15 16.24
N PHE A 100 -23.56 -28.50 15.47
CA PHE A 100 -22.92 -29.08 14.29
C PHE A 100 -21.53 -28.48 14.08
N LYS A 101 -20.64 -29.22 13.44
CA LYS A 101 -19.35 -28.69 12.99
C LYS A 101 -19.53 -27.91 11.70
N GLY A 102 -18.71 -26.90 11.45
CA GLY A 102 -18.78 -26.11 10.22
C GLY A 102 -18.66 -26.95 8.93
N LYS A 103 -17.91 -28.06 8.97
CA LYS A 103 -17.83 -29.02 7.85
C LYS A 103 -19.18 -29.71 7.54
N ASP A 104 -20.02 -29.91 8.56
CA ASP A 104 -21.33 -30.56 8.41
C ASP A 104 -22.38 -29.55 7.89
N MET A 105 -22.04 -28.26 7.87
CA MET A 105 -22.91 -27.20 7.36
C MET A 105 -22.88 -27.05 5.84
N VAL A 106 -21.89 -27.62 5.16
CA VAL A 106 -21.71 -27.43 3.72
C VAL A 106 -22.95 -27.90 2.96
N GLY A 107 -23.43 -27.03 2.08
CA GLY A 107 -24.62 -27.31 1.27
C GLY A 107 -25.95 -26.89 1.92
N MET A 108 -25.97 -26.44 3.18
CA MET A 108 -27.17 -25.84 3.78
C MET A 108 -27.61 -24.63 2.95
N ALA A 109 -28.81 -24.69 2.39
CA ALA A 109 -29.35 -23.65 1.52
C ALA A 109 -30.04 -22.55 2.32
N TYR A 110 -29.83 -21.30 1.91
CA TYR A 110 -30.44 -20.12 2.52
C TYR A 110 -31.06 -19.20 1.47
N ARG A 111 -31.93 -18.30 1.91
CA ARG A 111 -32.49 -17.22 1.09
C ARG A 111 -31.62 -15.97 1.25
N PRO A 112 -30.99 -15.47 0.17
CA PRO A 112 -30.20 -14.26 0.24
C PRO A 112 -31.10 -13.05 0.60
N PRO A 113 -30.52 -11.97 1.14
CA PRO A 113 -31.29 -10.82 1.60
C PRO A 113 -31.89 -9.99 0.44
N TYR A 114 -31.39 -10.17 -0.78
CA TYR A 114 -31.86 -9.48 -1.98
C TYR A 114 -32.17 -10.51 -3.07
N ASP A 115 -33.28 -10.31 -3.78
CA ASP A 115 -33.57 -11.05 -5.00
C ASP A 115 -32.83 -10.41 -6.17
N ILE A 116 -31.96 -11.19 -6.81
CA ILE A 116 -31.13 -10.76 -7.93
C ILE A 116 -31.59 -11.51 -9.16
N ASP A 117 -31.79 -10.78 -10.26
CA ASP A 117 -32.20 -11.34 -11.54
C ASP A 117 -31.26 -12.49 -11.93
N PRO A 118 -31.77 -13.73 -12.09
CA PRO A 118 -30.96 -14.89 -12.39
C PRO A 118 -30.09 -14.75 -13.63
N LYS A 119 -30.42 -13.85 -14.57
CA LYS A 119 -29.59 -13.60 -15.76
C LYS A 119 -28.20 -13.05 -15.41
N TYR A 120 -28.06 -12.38 -14.26
CA TYR A 120 -26.79 -11.84 -13.77
C TYR A 120 -26.02 -12.82 -12.88
N LEU A 121 -26.62 -13.97 -12.56
CA LEU A 121 -26.04 -14.97 -11.68
C LEU A 121 -25.76 -16.25 -12.46
N LYS A 122 -24.48 -16.62 -12.57
CA LYS A 122 -24.13 -17.97 -12.99
C LYS A 122 -24.20 -18.90 -11.79
N ARG A 123 -25.24 -19.73 -11.73
CA ARG A 123 -25.46 -20.65 -10.60
C ARG A 123 -24.52 -21.85 -10.69
N SER A 124 -23.65 -21.98 -9.70
CA SER A 124 -23.04 -23.27 -9.33
C SER A 124 -23.92 -24.00 -8.33
N GLU A 125 -23.60 -25.25 -8.02
CA GLU A 125 -24.31 -26.03 -6.99
C GLU A 125 -24.30 -25.33 -5.61
N TYR A 126 -23.29 -24.50 -5.34
CA TYR A 126 -23.06 -23.87 -4.03
C TYR A 126 -23.58 -22.44 -3.90
N VAL A 127 -24.12 -21.86 -4.99
CA VAL A 127 -24.72 -20.52 -4.91
C VAL A 127 -25.94 -20.56 -3.96
N PHE A 128 -25.94 -19.63 -3.00
CA PHE A 128 -26.86 -19.52 -1.87
C PHE A 128 -26.85 -20.73 -0.93
N LYS A 129 -25.66 -21.32 -0.75
CA LYS A 129 -25.42 -22.36 0.25
C LYS A 129 -24.23 -22.02 1.15
N VAL A 130 -24.14 -22.71 2.28
CA VAL A 130 -22.97 -22.65 3.15
C VAL A 130 -21.81 -23.43 2.52
N VAL A 131 -20.60 -22.87 2.63
CA VAL A 131 -19.33 -23.44 2.17
C VAL A 131 -18.28 -23.37 3.28
N ASN A 132 -17.17 -24.10 3.13
CA ASN A 132 -16.07 -23.99 4.08
C ASN A 132 -14.98 -23.03 3.63
N ALA A 133 -14.46 -22.26 4.58
CA ALA A 133 -13.27 -21.46 4.39
C ALA A 133 -12.47 -21.31 5.69
N ASP A 134 -11.15 -21.44 5.59
CA ASP A 134 -10.24 -21.50 6.74
C ASP A 134 -9.88 -20.10 7.28
N TYR A 135 -10.20 -19.04 6.53
CA TYR A 135 -9.98 -17.65 6.95
C TYR A 135 -11.04 -17.13 7.93
N VAL A 136 -12.11 -17.90 8.17
CA VAL A 136 -13.17 -17.50 9.09
C VAL A 136 -12.64 -17.55 10.52
N GLU A 137 -12.67 -16.41 11.21
CA GLU A 137 -12.19 -16.27 12.59
C GLU A 137 -13.28 -16.58 13.63
N LYS A 138 -12.87 -16.88 14.88
CA LYS A 138 -13.78 -17.13 16.01
C LYS A 138 -14.39 -15.85 16.59
N ASP A 139 -14.86 -14.95 15.74
CA ASP A 139 -15.38 -13.64 16.13
C ASP A 139 -16.79 -13.37 15.56
N ASN A 140 -17.48 -12.40 16.15
CA ASN A 140 -18.84 -11.97 15.82
C ASN A 140 -19.85 -13.12 15.75
N THR A 141 -20.27 -13.56 14.56
CA THR A 141 -21.20 -14.67 14.40
C THR A 141 -20.52 -15.96 13.93
N GLY A 142 -19.23 -15.88 13.56
CA GLY A 142 -18.46 -16.95 12.90
C GLY A 142 -19.00 -17.40 11.55
N LEU A 143 -19.96 -16.67 10.95
CA LEU A 143 -20.47 -16.90 9.60
C LEU A 143 -20.23 -15.64 8.76
N VAL A 144 -19.51 -15.81 7.66
CA VAL A 144 -19.08 -14.70 6.80
C VAL A 144 -19.92 -14.69 5.53
N HIS A 145 -20.55 -13.56 5.18
CA HIS A 145 -21.16 -13.45 3.86
C HIS A 145 -20.03 -13.43 2.82
N THR A 146 -20.15 -14.25 1.79
CA THR A 146 -19.14 -14.32 0.74
C THR A 146 -19.67 -13.63 -0.51
N ALA A 147 -19.03 -12.54 -0.91
CA ALA A 147 -19.30 -11.79 -2.13
C ALA A 147 -18.04 -11.78 -3.01
N PRO A 148 -17.85 -12.76 -3.91
CA PRO A 148 -16.62 -12.92 -4.70
C PRO A 148 -16.24 -11.70 -5.55
N GLY A 149 -17.18 -10.78 -5.80
CA GLY A 149 -16.91 -9.51 -6.50
C GLY A 149 -16.18 -8.45 -5.66
N PHE A 150 -16.11 -8.60 -4.33
CA PHE A 150 -15.74 -7.53 -3.41
C PHE A 150 -14.76 -7.93 -2.29
N GLY A 151 -14.12 -9.10 -2.39
CA GLY A 151 -13.13 -9.55 -1.41
C GLY A 151 -12.13 -10.53 -2.03
N PRO A 152 -10.82 -10.43 -1.74
CA PRO A 152 -9.84 -11.40 -2.24
C PRO A 152 -10.10 -12.83 -1.76
N ASP A 153 -10.36 -13.02 -0.46
CA ASP A 153 -10.62 -14.35 0.10
C ASP A 153 -11.98 -14.91 -0.37
N ASP A 154 -12.96 -14.02 -0.55
CA ASP A 154 -14.25 -14.35 -1.15
C ASP A 154 -14.11 -14.76 -2.62
N TYR A 155 -13.21 -14.11 -3.37
CA TYR A 155 -12.91 -14.45 -4.76
C TYR A 155 -12.30 -15.85 -4.87
N GLU A 156 -11.30 -16.16 -4.04
CA GLU A 156 -10.68 -17.49 -4.02
C GLU A 156 -11.67 -18.58 -3.58
N THR A 157 -12.55 -18.27 -2.63
CA THR A 157 -13.65 -19.18 -2.23
C THR A 157 -14.64 -19.38 -3.37
N GLY A 158 -15.05 -18.30 -4.04
CA GLY A 158 -15.91 -18.37 -5.22
C GLY A 158 -15.31 -19.25 -6.32
N LYS A 159 -14.01 -19.08 -6.60
CA LYS A 159 -13.28 -19.92 -7.55
C LYS A 159 -13.25 -21.39 -7.15
N ARG A 160 -12.97 -21.69 -5.87
CA ARG A 160 -12.96 -23.06 -5.32
C ARG A 160 -14.30 -23.78 -5.50
N TYR A 161 -15.41 -23.07 -5.29
CA TYR A 161 -16.77 -23.61 -5.38
C TYR A 161 -17.49 -23.30 -6.71
N GLY A 162 -16.75 -22.83 -7.72
CA GLY A 162 -17.24 -22.59 -9.08
C GLY A 162 -18.26 -21.46 -9.23
N ALA A 163 -18.34 -20.53 -8.28
CA ALA A 163 -19.19 -19.34 -8.33
C ALA A 163 -18.49 -18.21 -9.09
N GLU A 164 -19.10 -17.72 -10.17
CA GLU A 164 -18.59 -16.55 -10.89
C GLU A 164 -18.92 -15.26 -10.11
N PRO A 165 -17.96 -14.32 -9.94
CA PRO A 165 -18.22 -13.10 -9.19
C PRO A 165 -19.33 -12.23 -9.77
N PHE A 166 -20.37 -11.97 -8.96
CA PHE A 166 -21.36 -10.94 -9.22
C PHE A 166 -20.89 -9.59 -8.64
N CYS A 167 -20.85 -8.54 -9.48
CA CYS A 167 -20.26 -7.25 -9.11
C CYS A 167 -21.06 -6.08 -9.73
N PRO A 168 -22.25 -5.75 -9.20
CA PRO A 168 -23.16 -4.73 -9.73
C PRO A 168 -22.71 -3.31 -9.39
N VAL A 169 -21.41 -3.04 -9.37
CA VAL A 169 -20.81 -1.75 -9.00
C VAL A 169 -19.80 -1.34 -10.05
N GLY A 170 -20.00 -0.18 -10.66
CA GLY A 170 -19.15 0.35 -11.72
C GLY A 170 -17.86 1.03 -11.23
N GLU A 171 -17.14 1.64 -12.17
CA GLU A 171 -15.82 2.24 -11.93
C GLU A 171 -15.82 3.34 -10.85
N ALA A 172 -16.85 4.18 -10.88
CA ALA A 172 -17.09 5.29 -9.96
C ALA A 172 -17.61 4.87 -8.57
N GLY A 173 -17.69 3.57 -8.28
CA GLY A 173 -18.23 3.05 -7.00
C GLY A 173 -19.73 3.30 -6.85
N ARG A 174 -20.48 3.21 -7.96
CA ARG A 174 -21.93 3.34 -8.02
C ARG A 174 -22.55 2.05 -8.51
N TYR A 175 -23.74 1.71 -8.03
CA TYR A 175 -24.46 0.54 -8.54
C TYR A 175 -24.84 0.70 -10.01
N THR A 176 -24.79 -0.40 -10.74
CA THR A 176 -25.21 -0.52 -12.14
C THR A 176 -26.69 -0.94 -12.24
N GLU A 177 -27.20 -1.03 -13.46
CA GLU A 177 -28.53 -1.59 -13.78
C GLU A 177 -28.70 -3.06 -13.34
N GLU A 178 -27.61 -3.74 -12.97
CA GLU A 178 -27.63 -5.10 -12.46
C GLU A 178 -28.21 -5.19 -11.04
N PHE A 179 -28.27 -4.06 -10.32
CA PHE A 179 -28.99 -3.92 -9.06
C PHE A 179 -29.92 -2.68 -9.07
N PRO A 180 -31.10 -2.79 -9.70
CA PRO A 180 -32.00 -1.65 -9.95
C PRO A 180 -32.43 -0.88 -8.69
N LEU A 181 -32.52 -1.56 -7.54
CA LEU A 181 -32.98 -0.95 -6.29
C LEU A 181 -32.12 0.24 -5.85
N MET A 182 -30.83 0.23 -6.21
CA MET A 182 -29.87 1.26 -5.82
C MET A 182 -29.11 1.85 -7.01
N GLU A 183 -29.61 1.68 -8.24
CA GLU A 183 -28.93 2.11 -9.46
C GLU A 183 -28.43 3.56 -9.37
N GLY A 184 -27.17 3.78 -9.73
CA GLY A 184 -26.52 5.09 -9.68
C GLY A 184 -26.17 5.60 -8.28
N ARG A 185 -26.64 4.98 -7.18
CA ARG A 185 -26.26 5.35 -5.80
C ARG A 185 -24.82 4.95 -5.54
N LYS A 186 -24.07 5.76 -4.78
CA LYS A 186 -22.72 5.38 -4.33
C LYS A 186 -22.81 4.36 -3.22
N VAL A 187 -21.90 3.38 -3.21
CA VAL A 187 -21.92 2.25 -2.27
C VAL A 187 -21.97 2.67 -0.79
N LYS A 188 -21.13 3.61 -0.35
CA LYS A 188 -21.13 4.07 1.05
C LYS A 188 -22.42 4.80 1.44
N THR A 189 -23.02 5.59 0.53
CA THR A 189 -24.30 6.28 0.81
C THR A 189 -25.49 5.34 0.75
N ALA A 190 -25.36 4.20 0.06
CA ALA A 190 -26.42 3.20 -0.02
C ALA A 190 -26.53 2.33 1.26
N ASN A 191 -25.56 2.39 2.18
CA ASN A 191 -25.62 1.63 3.43
C ASN A 191 -26.90 1.94 4.22
N ASP A 192 -27.32 3.21 4.31
CA ASP A 192 -28.54 3.60 5.04
C ASP A 192 -29.79 3.03 4.37
N ASP A 193 -29.86 3.08 3.03
CA ASP A 193 -30.98 2.53 2.27
C ASP A 193 -31.04 0.99 2.39
N ILE A 194 -29.89 0.33 2.41
CA ILE A 194 -29.75 -1.12 2.60
C ILE A 194 -30.20 -1.53 4.00
N ILE A 195 -29.74 -0.85 5.04
CA ILE A 195 -30.14 -1.13 6.42
C ILE A 195 -31.66 -0.93 6.59
N LYS A 196 -32.20 0.13 5.97
CA LYS A 196 -33.65 0.38 5.96
C LYS A 196 -34.40 -0.78 5.30
N TYR A 197 -33.96 -1.22 4.13
CA TYR A 197 -34.55 -2.37 3.44
C TYR A 197 -34.53 -3.64 4.29
N LEU A 198 -33.38 -3.96 4.91
CA LEU A 198 -33.25 -5.14 5.78
C LEU A 198 -34.20 -5.07 6.98
N LYS A 199 -34.39 -3.88 7.56
CA LYS A 199 -35.32 -3.66 8.66
C LYS A 199 -36.79 -3.82 8.22
N GLU A 200 -37.16 -3.25 7.08
CA GLU A 200 -38.53 -3.33 6.54
C GLU A 200 -38.93 -4.75 6.15
N ASN A 201 -37.96 -5.57 5.74
CA ASN A 201 -38.16 -7.00 5.42
C ASN A 201 -37.93 -7.94 6.60
N GLY A 202 -37.71 -7.41 7.82
CA GLY A 202 -37.52 -8.23 9.02
C GLY A 202 -36.24 -9.08 9.03
N LEU A 203 -35.26 -8.75 8.19
CA LEU A 203 -33.98 -9.46 8.05
C LEU A 203 -32.87 -8.88 8.95
N LEU A 204 -33.05 -7.68 9.49
CA LEU A 204 -32.06 -7.05 10.35
C LEU A 204 -32.18 -7.57 11.80
N PHE A 205 -31.12 -8.19 12.32
CA PHE A 205 -31.06 -8.67 13.72
C PHE A 205 -30.52 -7.58 14.67
N ASN A 206 -29.43 -6.93 14.28
CA ASN A 206 -28.84 -5.83 15.02
C ASN A 206 -28.17 -4.83 14.06
N THR A 207 -28.11 -3.56 14.47
CA THR A 207 -27.33 -2.51 13.81
C THR A 207 -26.69 -1.61 14.86
N GLU A 208 -25.41 -1.32 14.69
CA GLU A 208 -24.64 -0.38 15.49
C GLU A 208 -23.55 0.30 14.64
N LYS A 209 -22.71 1.13 15.26
CA LYS A 209 -21.53 1.71 14.62
C LYS A 209 -20.28 1.19 15.29
N ILE A 210 -19.28 0.84 14.48
CA ILE A 210 -17.97 0.40 14.96
C ILE A 210 -16.87 1.29 14.39
N LYS A 211 -15.83 1.51 15.18
CA LYS A 211 -14.61 2.20 14.76
C LYS A 211 -13.54 1.16 14.47
N HIS A 212 -13.02 1.16 13.24
CA HIS A 212 -12.04 0.16 12.78
C HIS A 212 -11.11 0.75 11.72
N ARG A 213 -9.94 0.14 11.50
CA ARG A 213 -9.02 0.59 10.45
C ARG A 213 -9.55 0.22 9.08
N TYR A 214 -9.70 1.21 8.21
CA TYR A 214 -10.15 1.05 6.84
C TYR A 214 -9.09 1.54 5.87
N GLY A 215 -9.08 0.98 4.65
CA GLY A 215 -8.14 1.37 3.61
C GLY A 215 -8.65 2.57 2.81
N HIS A 216 -7.72 3.46 2.45
CA HIS A 216 -8.01 4.65 1.68
C HIS A 216 -6.95 4.87 0.61
N CYS A 217 -7.36 5.56 -0.44
CA CYS A 217 -6.43 5.94 -1.49
C CYS A 217 -5.35 6.88 -0.93
N TRP A 218 -4.09 6.49 -1.03
CA TRP A 218 -2.94 7.29 -0.58
C TRP A 218 -2.92 8.72 -1.13
N ARG A 219 -3.49 8.94 -2.33
CA ARG A 219 -3.51 10.25 -2.98
C ARG A 219 -4.72 11.10 -2.60
N CYS A 220 -5.94 10.60 -2.83
CA CYS A 220 -7.16 11.40 -2.69
C CYS A 220 -7.90 11.18 -1.37
N LYS A 221 -7.39 10.27 -0.51
CA LYS A 221 -7.92 9.93 0.81
C LYS A 221 -9.35 9.40 0.84
N THR A 222 -9.90 9.03 -0.33
CA THR A 222 -11.22 8.43 -0.44
C THR A 222 -11.16 6.97 0.02
N PRO A 223 -12.13 6.48 0.82
CA PRO A 223 -12.23 5.07 1.18
C PRO A 223 -12.21 4.20 -0.08
N ILE A 224 -11.35 3.17 -0.09
CA ILE A 224 -11.29 2.26 -1.23
C ILE A 224 -12.38 1.20 -1.11
N ILE A 225 -12.68 0.55 -2.23
CA ILE A 225 -13.48 -0.66 -2.26
C ILE A 225 -12.68 -1.70 -3.04
N TYR A 226 -12.76 -2.95 -2.60
CA TYR A 226 -12.42 -4.07 -3.46
C TYR A 226 -13.49 -4.20 -4.52
N ARG A 227 -13.07 -4.45 -5.76
CA ARG A 227 -13.95 -4.65 -6.90
C ARG A 227 -13.24 -5.56 -7.89
N ASN A 228 -13.90 -6.64 -8.28
CA ASN A 228 -13.37 -7.53 -9.31
C ASN A 228 -13.36 -6.80 -10.67
N THR A 229 -12.17 -6.73 -11.29
CA THR A 229 -11.96 -6.11 -12.60
C THR A 229 -10.84 -6.81 -13.33
N LYS A 230 -10.81 -6.72 -14.67
CA LYS A 230 -9.67 -7.20 -15.45
C LYS A 230 -8.47 -6.27 -15.22
N GLN A 231 -7.36 -6.82 -14.79
CA GLN A 231 -6.12 -6.10 -14.51
C GLN A 231 -4.91 -6.92 -14.98
N TRP A 232 -3.77 -6.26 -15.13
CA TRP A 232 -2.47 -6.85 -15.42
C TRP A 232 -1.64 -6.95 -14.15
N PHE A 233 -1.08 -8.14 -13.95
CA PHE A 233 -0.31 -8.47 -12.76
C PHE A 233 1.07 -9.00 -13.13
N ILE A 234 2.03 -8.70 -12.27
CA ILE A 234 3.31 -9.38 -12.21
C ILE A 234 3.22 -10.46 -11.12
N ASN A 235 3.63 -11.68 -11.46
CA ASN A 235 3.64 -12.81 -10.53
C ASN A 235 4.86 -12.73 -9.59
N VAL A 236 4.72 -11.90 -8.56
CA VAL A 236 5.73 -11.70 -7.50
C VAL A 236 6.02 -12.99 -6.72
N PRO A 237 5.03 -13.85 -6.37
CA PRO A 237 5.29 -15.08 -5.61
C PRO A 237 6.35 -15.99 -6.23
N LYS A 238 6.53 -15.97 -7.56
CA LYS A 238 7.57 -16.76 -8.24
C LYS A 238 9.00 -16.31 -7.96
N VAL A 239 9.21 -15.05 -7.60
CA VAL A 239 10.54 -14.46 -7.34
C VAL A 239 10.74 -14.08 -5.88
N LYS A 240 9.75 -14.35 -5.02
CA LYS A 240 9.73 -13.96 -3.61
C LYS A 240 10.95 -14.48 -2.85
N ASP A 241 11.33 -15.74 -3.07
CA ASP A 241 12.47 -16.33 -2.37
C ASP A 241 13.79 -15.63 -2.75
N THR A 242 13.97 -15.27 -4.02
CA THR A 242 15.14 -14.50 -4.48
C THR A 242 15.11 -13.08 -3.91
N MET A 243 13.94 -12.44 -3.84
CA MET A 243 13.80 -11.13 -3.20
C MET A 243 14.21 -11.17 -1.71
N LEU A 244 13.81 -12.20 -0.97
CA LEU A 244 14.20 -12.38 0.43
C LEU A 244 15.71 -12.60 0.59
N GLN A 245 16.33 -13.37 -0.31
CA GLN A 245 17.79 -13.57 -0.34
C GLN A 245 18.55 -12.28 -0.63
N GLU A 246 18.03 -11.46 -1.55
CA GLU A 246 18.63 -10.17 -1.88
C GLU A 246 18.51 -9.15 -0.74
N ILE A 247 17.42 -9.20 0.04
CA ILE A 247 17.31 -8.40 1.28
C ILE A 247 18.40 -8.81 2.29
N ASP A 248 18.67 -10.11 2.41
CA ASP A 248 19.74 -10.63 3.26
C ASP A 248 21.15 -10.29 2.77
N ARG A 249 21.32 -10.15 1.45
CA ARG A 249 22.59 -9.80 0.82
C ARG A 249 22.91 -8.32 0.95
N ALA A 250 21.93 -7.45 0.72
CA ALA A 250 22.13 -6.00 0.78
C ALA A 250 22.41 -5.54 2.21
N LYS A 251 23.28 -4.54 2.38
CA LYS A 251 23.51 -3.92 3.67
C LYS A 251 22.37 -2.94 3.98
N TRP A 252 21.67 -3.13 5.09
CA TRP A 252 20.60 -2.22 5.52
C TRP A 252 21.03 -1.40 6.74
N VAL A 253 20.83 -0.09 6.65
CA VAL A 253 21.09 0.85 7.75
C VAL A 253 19.81 1.60 8.08
N PRO A 254 19.18 1.35 9.23
CA PRO A 254 19.55 0.36 10.26
C PRO A 254 19.18 -1.07 9.86
N ASP A 255 19.85 -2.06 10.44
CA ASP A 255 19.66 -3.49 10.11
C ASP A 255 18.20 -3.93 10.13
N TRP A 256 17.45 -3.51 11.17
CA TRP A 256 16.04 -3.87 11.35
C TRP A 256 15.11 -3.37 10.23
N ALA A 257 15.55 -2.38 9.43
CA ALA A 257 14.80 -1.94 8.26
C ALA A 257 14.70 -3.06 7.23
N GLY A 258 15.81 -3.73 6.93
CA GLY A 258 15.84 -4.89 6.05
C GLY A 258 15.32 -6.14 6.76
N SER A 259 15.95 -6.51 7.88
CA SER A 259 15.74 -7.80 8.55
C SER A 259 14.32 -7.99 9.11
N THR A 260 13.57 -6.90 9.32
CA THR A 260 12.19 -6.95 9.79
C THR A 260 11.21 -6.28 8.84
N ARG A 261 11.34 -4.97 8.55
CA ARG A 261 10.28 -4.24 7.83
C ARG A 261 10.14 -4.71 6.38
N GLU A 262 11.23 -4.70 5.62
CA GLU A 262 11.23 -5.10 4.22
C GLU A 262 10.89 -6.60 4.08
N LYS A 263 11.54 -7.47 4.87
CA LYS A 263 11.26 -8.91 4.84
C LYS A 263 9.81 -9.26 5.14
N ASN A 264 9.21 -8.68 6.18
CA ASN A 264 7.81 -8.97 6.52
C ASN A 264 6.86 -8.51 5.41
N TRP A 265 7.18 -7.42 4.71
CA TRP A 265 6.41 -6.96 3.57
C TRP A 265 6.54 -7.92 2.38
N VAL A 266 7.77 -8.29 2.02
CA VAL A 266 8.03 -9.22 0.90
C VAL A 266 7.46 -10.61 1.16
N ASP A 267 7.53 -11.12 2.39
CA ASP A 267 6.99 -12.45 2.70
C ASP A 267 5.46 -12.54 2.49
N GLY A 268 4.75 -11.46 2.82
CA GLY A 268 3.31 -11.31 2.58
C GLY A 268 2.93 -10.88 1.16
N ALA A 269 3.90 -10.62 0.28
CA ALA A 269 3.64 -10.02 -1.02
C ALA A 269 2.81 -10.95 -1.93
N ARG A 270 1.75 -10.37 -2.49
CA ARG A 270 0.90 -10.99 -3.52
C ARG A 270 1.32 -10.50 -4.92
N ASP A 271 0.63 -11.00 -5.95
CA ASP A 271 0.78 -10.51 -7.31
C ASP A 271 0.68 -8.98 -7.38
N TRP A 272 1.66 -8.33 -8.04
CA TRP A 272 1.70 -6.88 -8.15
C TRP A 272 0.82 -6.42 -9.31
N CYS A 273 -0.29 -5.76 -8.99
CA CYS A 273 -1.16 -5.11 -9.98
C CYS A 273 -0.45 -3.90 -10.61
N ILE A 274 -0.07 -4.02 -11.88
CA ILE A 274 0.69 -2.98 -12.61
C ILE A 274 -0.16 -2.15 -13.56
N SER A 275 -1.42 -2.50 -13.82
CA SER A 275 -2.30 -1.70 -14.68
C SER A 275 -3.03 -0.60 -13.91
N ARG A 276 -3.16 0.56 -14.56
CA ARG A 276 -3.95 1.70 -14.09
C ARG A 276 -4.84 2.20 -15.22
N GLN A 277 -6.11 2.44 -14.90
CA GLN A 277 -7.11 2.99 -15.82
C GLN A 277 -6.99 4.53 -15.85
N ARG A 278 -5.83 5.01 -16.31
CA ARG A 278 -5.44 6.43 -16.24
C ARG A 278 -4.86 6.91 -17.57
N TYR A 279 -4.69 8.22 -17.70
CA TYR A 279 -4.31 8.87 -18.95
C TYR A 279 -2.84 9.26 -19.03
N TRP A 280 -2.21 9.61 -17.90
CA TRP A 280 -0.84 10.11 -17.85
C TRP A 280 0.09 9.12 -17.13
N GLY A 281 1.05 8.56 -17.86
CA GLY A 281 2.05 7.58 -17.43
C GLY A 281 2.42 6.65 -18.59
N ILE A 282 3.28 5.66 -18.35
CA ILE A 282 3.81 4.78 -19.40
C ILE A 282 2.69 3.85 -19.92
N PRO A 283 2.32 3.90 -21.21
CA PRO A 283 1.28 3.03 -21.75
C PRO A 283 1.75 1.56 -21.73
N ILE A 284 0.91 0.63 -21.27
CA ILE A 284 1.25 -0.80 -21.33
C ILE A 284 1.37 -1.20 -22.82
N PRO A 285 2.50 -1.79 -23.26
CA PRO A 285 2.80 -2.01 -24.67
C PRO A 285 2.19 -3.32 -25.20
N VAL A 286 0.91 -3.55 -24.91
CA VAL A 286 0.16 -4.75 -25.33
C VAL A 286 -0.94 -4.37 -26.30
N TRP A 287 -0.94 -5.00 -27.48
CA TRP A 287 -2.00 -4.96 -28.47
C TRP A 287 -2.79 -6.26 -28.45
N GLU A 288 -4.11 -6.16 -28.45
CA GLU A 288 -5.02 -7.31 -28.42
C GLU A 288 -5.95 -7.31 -29.64
N CYS A 289 -6.17 -8.49 -30.21
CA CYS A 289 -7.16 -8.74 -31.24
C CYS A 289 -8.45 -9.30 -30.63
N LYS A 290 -9.60 -9.07 -31.26
CA LYS A 290 -10.88 -9.70 -30.87
C LYS A 290 -10.86 -11.24 -30.87
N CYS A 291 -9.92 -11.87 -31.60
CA CYS A 291 -9.76 -13.32 -31.59
C CYS A 291 -8.93 -13.86 -30.39
N GLY A 292 -8.49 -12.97 -29.49
CA GLY A 292 -7.68 -13.30 -28.31
C GLY A 292 -6.17 -13.26 -28.53
N GLU A 293 -5.71 -13.06 -29.77
CA GLU A 293 -4.28 -12.92 -30.07
C GLU A 293 -3.71 -11.64 -29.45
N ARG A 294 -2.51 -11.72 -28.86
CA ARG A 294 -1.83 -10.59 -28.20
C ARG A 294 -0.44 -10.39 -28.78
N LYS A 295 -0.05 -9.12 -28.94
CA LYS A 295 1.29 -8.71 -29.35
C LYS A 295 1.86 -7.76 -28.30
N VAL A 296 3.03 -8.09 -27.76
CA VAL A 296 3.77 -7.24 -26.82
C VAL A 296 4.89 -6.55 -27.59
N ILE A 297 5.03 -5.24 -27.41
CA ILE A 297 6.06 -4.43 -28.07
C ILE A 297 7.16 -4.12 -27.06
N GLY A 298 8.38 -4.59 -27.32
CA GLY A 298 9.53 -4.36 -26.44
C GLY A 298 10.32 -3.09 -26.76
N GLN A 299 10.35 -2.69 -28.03
CA GLN A 299 11.13 -1.56 -28.51
C GLN A 299 10.37 -0.71 -29.52
N ILE A 300 10.72 0.57 -29.61
CA ILE A 300 10.13 1.52 -30.57
C ILE A 300 10.29 1.03 -32.02
N SER A 301 11.40 0.36 -32.34
CA SER A 301 11.63 -0.19 -33.68
C SER A 301 10.59 -1.23 -34.12
N GLU A 302 9.93 -1.92 -33.19
CA GLU A 302 8.88 -2.90 -33.48
C GLU A 302 7.53 -2.26 -33.84
N LEU A 303 7.39 -0.95 -33.62
CA LEU A 303 6.25 -0.16 -34.10
C LEU A 303 6.37 0.18 -35.59
N LYS A 304 7.55 0.01 -36.20
CA LYS A 304 7.73 0.28 -37.63
C LYS A 304 6.81 -0.61 -38.47
N GLY A 305 6.08 0.02 -39.38
CA GLY A 305 5.08 -0.64 -40.22
C GLY A 305 3.71 -0.86 -39.55
N ALA A 306 3.52 -0.42 -38.30
CA ALA A 306 2.20 -0.32 -37.70
C ALA A 306 1.39 0.82 -38.35
N ASP A 307 0.08 0.63 -38.49
CA ASP A 307 -0.80 1.67 -38.98
C ASP A 307 -0.92 2.80 -37.94
N GLY A 308 -0.69 4.04 -38.37
CA GLY A 308 -0.71 5.23 -37.51
C GLY A 308 0.59 5.53 -36.76
N TYR A 309 1.66 4.73 -36.92
CA TYR A 309 2.97 5.02 -36.35
C TYR A 309 3.81 5.93 -37.27
N THR A 310 4.48 6.91 -36.68
CA THR A 310 5.45 7.78 -37.35
C THR A 310 6.74 7.82 -36.53
N ASP A 311 7.89 7.72 -37.19
CA ASP A 311 9.20 7.83 -36.52
C ASP A 311 9.30 9.14 -35.72
N GLY A 312 9.68 9.04 -34.44
CA GLY A 312 9.78 10.18 -33.53
C GLY A 312 8.45 10.67 -32.94
N MET A 313 7.33 10.00 -33.18
CA MET A 313 6.07 10.35 -32.53
C MET A 313 6.15 10.18 -31.00
N ASP A 314 5.39 11.02 -30.28
CA ASP A 314 5.19 10.81 -28.85
C ASP A 314 4.44 9.48 -28.63
N ILE A 315 5.03 8.62 -27.81
CA ILE A 315 4.50 7.29 -27.48
C ILE A 315 3.58 7.32 -26.25
N HIS A 316 3.25 8.49 -25.70
CA HIS A 316 2.23 8.63 -24.67
C HIS A 316 0.81 8.54 -25.25
N ARG A 317 -0.17 8.38 -24.35
CA ARG A 317 -1.58 8.61 -24.68
C ARG A 317 -1.79 10.11 -24.96
N PRO A 318 -2.62 10.49 -25.95
CA PRO A 318 -3.50 9.64 -26.75
C PRO A 318 -2.89 9.15 -28.08
N TRP A 319 -1.65 9.51 -28.39
CA TRP A 319 -1.07 9.26 -29.73
C TRP A 319 -0.83 7.77 -29.98
N ILE A 320 -0.23 7.06 -29.02
CA ILE A 320 0.03 5.62 -29.14
C ILE A 320 -1.25 4.78 -29.26
N ASP A 321 -2.38 5.27 -28.73
CA ASP A 321 -3.67 4.58 -28.77
C ASP A 321 -4.22 4.44 -30.20
N LYS A 322 -3.73 5.27 -31.13
CA LYS A 322 -4.10 5.23 -32.55
C LYS A 322 -3.29 4.21 -33.35
N VAL A 323 -2.15 3.77 -32.82
CA VAL A 323 -1.26 2.83 -33.50
C VAL A 323 -1.87 1.44 -33.46
N THR A 324 -2.01 0.79 -34.62
CA THR A 324 -2.64 -0.53 -34.73
C THR A 324 -1.87 -1.50 -35.61
N PHE A 325 -2.11 -2.80 -35.40
CA PHE A 325 -1.49 -3.87 -36.19
C PHE A 325 -2.55 -4.73 -36.88
N THR A 326 -2.16 -5.41 -37.95
CA THR A 326 -2.94 -6.51 -38.51
C THR A 326 -2.61 -7.79 -37.76
N CYS A 327 -3.64 -8.49 -37.27
CA CYS A 327 -3.49 -9.73 -36.51
C CYS A 327 -2.94 -10.84 -37.42
N PRO A 328 -1.82 -11.48 -37.07
CA PRO A 328 -1.24 -12.55 -37.88
C PRO A 328 -2.13 -13.79 -37.94
N LYS A 329 -3.01 -13.99 -36.95
CA LYS A 329 -3.85 -15.19 -36.82
C LYS A 329 -5.15 -15.13 -37.61
N CYS A 330 -5.83 -13.99 -37.60
CA CYS A 330 -7.15 -13.85 -38.23
C CYS A 330 -7.25 -12.70 -39.26
N GLY A 331 -6.19 -11.95 -39.48
CA GLY A 331 -6.19 -10.76 -40.35
C GLY A 331 -6.96 -9.56 -39.79
N GLY A 332 -7.57 -9.67 -38.61
CA GLY A 332 -8.32 -8.59 -37.97
C GLY A 332 -7.44 -7.50 -37.37
N LYS A 333 -8.03 -6.36 -37.00
CA LYS A 333 -7.31 -5.25 -36.37
C LYS A 333 -6.93 -5.57 -34.92
N MET A 334 -5.69 -5.27 -34.53
CA MET A 334 -5.22 -5.29 -33.13
C MET A 334 -5.10 -3.86 -32.61
N THR A 335 -5.64 -3.60 -31.42
CA THR A 335 -5.62 -2.29 -30.76
C THR A 335 -4.87 -2.40 -29.43
N ARG A 336 -4.15 -1.34 -29.04
CA ARG A 336 -3.51 -1.30 -27.72
C ARG A 336 -4.57 -1.40 -26.63
N ILE A 337 -4.27 -2.11 -25.55
CA ILE A 337 -5.10 -2.02 -24.33
C ILE A 337 -5.08 -0.59 -23.79
N PRO A 338 -6.14 -0.09 -23.13
CA PRO A 338 -6.19 1.31 -22.71
C PRO A 338 -5.31 1.63 -21.50
N ASP A 339 -4.92 0.61 -20.73
CA ASP A 339 -4.21 0.75 -19.45
C ASP A 339 -2.82 1.37 -19.59
N ILE A 340 -2.40 2.09 -18.55
CA ILE A 340 -1.02 2.54 -18.34
C ILE A 340 -0.41 1.76 -17.16
N LEU A 341 0.90 1.83 -17.01
CA LEU A 341 1.63 1.24 -15.91
C LEU A 341 1.44 2.00 -14.59
N ASP A 342 1.61 1.28 -13.50
CA ASP A 342 1.80 1.80 -12.15
C ASP A 342 3.04 2.70 -12.08
N VAL A 343 2.95 3.83 -11.39
CA VAL A 343 4.08 4.76 -11.19
C VAL A 343 5.20 4.13 -10.36
N TRP A 344 4.89 3.11 -9.54
CA TRP A 344 5.91 2.34 -8.84
C TRP A 344 6.70 1.43 -9.78
N PHE A 345 6.12 1.03 -10.92
CA PHE A 345 6.88 0.33 -11.97
C PHE A 345 7.86 1.31 -12.62
N ASP A 346 7.41 2.51 -13.00
CA ASP A 346 8.26 3.55 -13.60
C ASP A 346 9.48 3.86 -12.72
N SER A 347 9.27 4.05 -11.42
CA SER A 347 10.35 4.32 -10.46
C SER A 347 11.16 3.08 -10.10
N GLY A 348 10.55 1.89 -10.11
CA GLY A 348 11.23 0.61 -9.85
C GLY A 348 12.26 0.22 -10.90
N VAL A 349 12.06 0.65 -12.16
CA VAL A 349 13.01 0.39 -13.25
C VAL A 349 14.05 1.52 -13.45
N ALA A 350 14.01 2.56 -12.61
CA ALA A 350 14.82 3.76 -12.78
C ALA A 350 16.33 3.48 -12.81
N ALA A 351 16.80 2.46 -12.07
CA ALA A 351 18.21 2.11 -11.94
C ALA A 351 18.89 1.72 -13.26
N TRP A 352 18.13 1.28 -14.28
CA TRP A 352 18.67 0.97 -15.61
C TRP A 352 17.98 1.76 -16.73
N ALA A 353 16.71 2.14 -16.54
CA ALA A 353 16.01 2.97 -17.51
C ALA A 353 16.64 4.37 -17.65
N SER A 354 17.14 4.95 -16.55
CA SER A 354 17.84 6.25 -16.57
C SER A 354 19.18 6.20 -17.32
N LEU A 355 19.82 5.03 -17.35
CA LEU A 355 21.06 4.76 -18.09
C LEU A 355 20.78 4.47 -19.58
N GLY A 356 19.51 4.41 -19.98
CA GLY A 356 19.10 4.10 -21.35
C GLY A 356 19.21 2.61 -21.70
N TYR A 357 19.36 1.72 -20.71
CA TYR A 357 19.34 0.27 -20.94
C TYR A 357 17.95 -0.18 -21.42
N PRO A 358 17.85 -1.12 -22.39
CA PRO A 358 18.94 -1.88 -23.03
C PRO A 358 19.55 -1.23 -24.28
N ALA A 359 19.14 -0.01 -24.66
CA ALA A 359 19.62 0.65 -25.87
C ALA A 359 21.07 1.17 -25.74
N LYS A 360 21.48 1.53 -24.51
CA LYS A 360 22.86 1.87 -24.14
C LYS A 360 23.34 0.90 -23.08
N LYS A 361 24.48 0.25 -23.29
CA LYS A 361 24.99 -0.80 -22.39
C LYS A 361 26.15 -0.34 -21.55
N GLU A 362 26.95 0.57 -22.08
CA GLU A 362 28.19 1.05 -21.48
C GLU A 362 27.90 1.71 -20.12
N GLU A 363 26.92 2.61 -20.07
CA GLU A 363 26.48 3.26 -18.81
C GLU A 363 25.91 2.25 -17.80
N PHE A 364 25.21 1.21 -18.28
CA PHE A 364 24.67 0.17 -17.40
C PHE A 364 25.78 -0.69 -16.80
N GLU A 365 26.78 -1.07 -17.59
CA GLU A 365 27.93 -1.86 -17.12
C GLU A 365 28.83 -1.08 -16.15
N GLU A 366 28.89 0.26 -16.26
CA GLU A 366 29.67 1.11 -15.37
C GLU A 366 28.95 1.41 -14.04
N TRP A 367 27.65 1.73 -14.10
CA TRP A 367 26.92 2.31 -12.96
C TRP A 367 25.92 1.37 -12.27
N TRP A 368 25.61 0.21 -12.85
CA TRP A 368 24.67 -0.74 -12.26
C TRP A 368 25.39 -2.01 -11.77
N PRO A 369 25.07 -2.53 -10.56
CA PRO A 369 24.11 -2.01 -9.58
C PRO A 369 24.66 -0.81 -8.80
N CYS A 370 23.78 -0.03 -8.16
CA CYS A 370 24.19 1.14 -7.38
C CYS A 370 24.80 0.72 -6.03
N ASP A 371 25.88 1.37 -5.59
CA ASP A 371 26.48 1.06 -4.29
C ASP A 371 25.55 1.42 -3.11
N PHE A 372 24.83 2.54 -3.20
CA PHE A 372 24.08 3.11 -2.08
C PHE A 372 22.80 3.82 -2.52
N ILE A 373 21.70 3.58 -1.81
CA ILE A 373 20.47 4.36 -1.91
C ILE A 373 19.98 4.82 -0.53
N VAL A 374 19.32 5.99 -0.47
CA VAL A 374 18.80 6.55 0.77
C VAL A 374 17.43 7.16 0.58
N GLU A 375 16.44 6.69 1.35
CA GLU A 375 15.10 7.28 1.37
C GLU A 375 14.41 7.04 2.73
N ALA A 376 13.22 7.63 2.89
CA ALA A 376 12.43 7.51 4.11
C ALA A 376 11.79 6.13 4.30
N HIS A 377 11.42 5.80 5.53
CA HIS A 377 10.86 4.51 5.91
C HIS A 377 9.59 4.08 5.16
N ASP A 378 8.83 5.00 4.57
CA ASP A 378 7.69 4.68 3.71
C ASP A 378 8.10 3.99 2.41
N GLN A 379 9.37 4.10 1.99
CA GLN A 379 9.87 3.45 0.78
C GLN A 379 10.05 1.94 0.91
N THR A 380 9.99 1.37 2.12
CA THR A 380 9.90 -0.09 2.35
C THR A 380 8.65 -0.74 1.75
N ARG A 381 7.67 0.08 1.35
CA ARG A 381 6.48 -0.37 0.59
C ARG A 381 6.39 0.26 -0.79
N GLY A 382 7.26 1.22 -1.08
CA GLY A 382 7.27 2.00 -2.31
C GLY A 382 8.48 1.65 -3.15
N TRP A 383 9.44 2.58 -3.19
CA TRP A 383 10.56 2.52 -4.11
C TRP A 383 11.57 1.41 -3.80
N PHE A 384 11.88 1.12 -2.54
CA PHE A 384 12.80 0.02 -2.20
C PHE A 384 12.23 -1.32 -2.66
N TYR A 385 10.95 -1.55 -2.36
CA TYR A 385 10.22 -2.75 -2.76
C TYR A 385 10.10 -2.87 -4.29
N SER A 386 9.70 -1.78 -4.98
CA SER A 386 9.50 -1.84 -6.43
C SER A 386 10.81 -2.01 -7.20
N GLN A 387 11.90 -1.40 -6.72
CA GLN A 387 13.25 -1.63 -7.25
C GLN A 387 13.73 -3.06 -7.00
N LEU A 388 13.55 -3.59 -5.79
CA LEU A 388 13.89 -4.98 -5.46
C LEU A 388 13.17 -5.95 -6.38
N GLY A 389 11.85 -5.84 -6.48
CA GLY A 389 11.03 -6.69 -7.32
C GLY A 389 11.41 -6.59 -8.79
N ALA A 390 11.51 -5.37 -9.33
CA ALA A 390 11.83 -5.17 -10.73
C ALA A 390 13.26 -5.62 -11.09
N GLY A 391 14.23 -5.38 -10.20
CA GLY A 391 15.62 -5.80 -10.36
C GLY A 391 15.75 -7.32 -10.36
N VAL A 392 15.16 -7.99 -9.38
CA VAL A 392 15.18 -9.47 -9.30
C VAL A 392 14.52 -10.09 -10.53
N MET A 393 13.39 -9.56 -11.00
CA MET A 393 12.72 -10.09 -12.19
C MET A 393 13.50 -9.88 -13.48
N SER A 394 14.32 -8.83 -13.56
CA SER A 394 15.02 -8.45 -14.79
C SER A 394 16.45 -8.98 -14.84
N PHE A 395 17.09 -9.14 -13.68
CA PHE A 395 18.53 -9.38 -13.55
C PHE A 395 18.91 -10.34 -12.40
N ASP A 396 17.93 -11.00 -11.76
CA ASP A 396 18.14 -11.94 -10.65
C ASP A 396 18.86 -11.35 -9.42
N ARG A 397 18.85 -10.01 -9.25
CA ARG A 397 19.47 -9.29 -8.13
C ARG A 397 18.81 -7.93 -7.86
N ALA A 398 18.87 -7.46 -6.62
CA ALA A 398 18.48 -6.10 -6.26
C ALA A 398 19.38 -5.06 -6.95
N PRO A 399 18.85 -3.90 -7.37
CA PRO A 399 19.62 -2.88 -8.09
C PRO A 399 20.54 -2.04 -7.18
N TYR A 400 20.78 -2.49 -5.94
CA TYR A 400 21.58 -1.80 -4.94
C TYR A 400 22.39 -2.76 -4.05
N ASP A 401 23.50 -2.29 -3.49
CA ASP A 401 24.31 -3.01 -2.49
C ASP A 401 24.08 -2.54 -1.05
N GLU A 402 23.83 -1.25 -0.83
CA GLU A 402 23.51 -0.67 0.48
C GLU A 402 22.24 0.19 0.44
N VAL A 403 21.40 0.04 1.46
CA VAL A 403 20.15 0.80 1.65
C VAL A 403 20.19 1.48 3.01
N MET A 404 20.12 2.80 3.00
CA MET A 404 19.91 3.59 4.19
C MET A 404 18.47 4.08 4.27
N MET A 405 17.79 3.72 5.36
CA MET A 405 16.43 4.13 5.63
C MET A 405 16.43 5.20 6.72
N HIS A 406 15.98 6.40 6.36
CA HIS A 406 15.78 7.48 7.33
C HIS A 406 14.32 7.60 7.78
N ALA A 407 14.10 8.30 8.88
CA ALA A 407 12.78 8.59 9.43
C ALA A 407 12.24 9.94 8.94
N TRP A 408 11.07 10.35 9.43
CA TRP A 408 10.45 11.60 9.00
C TRP A 408 10.95 12.80 9.79
N MET A 409 10.95 13.95 9.10
CA MET A 409 10.96 15.26 9.76
C MET A 409 9.52 15.67 10.06
N LEU A 410 9.21 15.78 11.35
CA LEU A 410 7.90 16.16 11.87
C LEU A 410 7.87 17.64 12.22
N ASP A 411 6.68 18.19 12.38
CA ASP A 411 6.54 19.54 12.94
C ASP A 411 7.01 19.60 14.41
N PRO A 412 7.15 20.80 15.01
CA PRO A 412 7.59 20.94 16.40
C PRO A 412 6.70 20.26 17.45
N LYS A 413 5.49 19.82 17.09
CA LYS A 413 4.53 19.11 17.95
C LYS A 413 4.51 17.60 17.68
N GLY A 414 5.37 17.10 16.79
CA GLY A 414 5.40 15.69 16.40
C GLY A 414 4.32 15.29 15.40
N GLN A 415 3.71 16.25 14.68
CA GLN A 415 2.73 15.94 13.64
C GLN A 415 3.40 15.88 12.27
N LYS A 416 2.88 15.00 11.40
CA LYS A 416 3.29 14.96 9.99
C LYS A 416 3.05 16.33 9.34
N MET A 417 4.07 16.84 8.64
CA MET A 417 3.94 18.10 7.92
C MET A 417 3.03 17.93 6.70
N SER A 418 2.05 18.83 6.52
CA SER A 418 1.21 18.85 5.33
C SER A 418 0.74 20.27 4.99
N LYS A 419 0.61 20.54 3.67
CA LYS A 419 0.15 21.86 3.19
C LYS A 419 -1.24 22.20 3.72
N SER A 420 -2.12 21.20 3.87
CA SER A 420 -3.48 21.38 4.39
C SER A 420 -3.51 21.77 5.87
N LEU A 421 -2.59 21.25 6.68
CA LEU A 421 -2.45 21.65 8.09
C LEU A 421 -1.72 22.99 8.25
N GLY A 422 -1.03 23.45 7.20
CA GLY A 422 -0.26 24.68 7.23
C GLY A 422 0.92 24.64 8.21
N ASN A 423 1.39 23.44 8.58
CA ASN A 423 2.52 23.21 9.49
C ASN A 423 3.82 22.86 8.74
N VAL A 424 3.86 23.07 7.42
CA VAL A 424 5.06 22.81 6.60
C VAL A 424 6.13 23.85 6.90
N VAL A 425 7.34 23.38 7.15
CA VAL A 425 8.55 24.19 7.16
C VAL A 425 9.21 24.10 5.80
N LEU A 426 9.44 25.24 5.14
CA LEU A 426 10.09 25.25 3.83
C LEU A 426 11.61 25.34 4.02
N PRO A 427 12.42 24.45 3.40
CA PRO A 427 13.88 24.51 3.52
C PRO A 427 14.46 25.88 3.16
N LYS A 428 13.88 26.56 2.17
CA LYS A 428 14.30 27.90 1.74
C LYS A 428 14.23 28.94 2.87
N GLU A 429 13.23 28.86 3.74
CA GLU A 429 13.07 29.80 4.86
C GLU A 429 14.23 29.66 5.85
N VAL A 430 14.59 28.41 6.18
CA VAL A 430 15.72 28.10 7.07
C VAL A 430 17.04 28.51 6.45
N ILE A 431 17.24 28.18 5.17
CA ILE A 431 18.47 28.51 4.42
C ILE A 431 18.67 30.02 4.36
N SER A 432 17.61 30.80 4.11
CA SER A 432 17.70 32.26 4.05
C SER A 432 18.12 32.89 5.38
N GLU A 433 17.83 32.26 6.52
CA GLU A 433 18.18 32.80 7.84
C GLU A 433 19.51 32.29 8.39
N PHE A 434 19.79 30.98 8.24
CA PHE A 434 20.96 30.34 8.87
C PHE A 434 21.93 29.67 7.89
N GLY A 435 21.61 29.66 6.59
CA GLY A 435 22.42 29.03 5.55
C GLY A 435 22.15 27.53 5.39
N ALA A 436 22.61 26.97 4.26
CA ALA A 436 22.41 25.56 3.93
C ALA A 436 23.16 24.61 4.88
N ASP A 437 24.36 24.99 5.32
CA ASP A 437 25.17 24.13 6.20
C ASP A 437 24.57 24.00 7.60
N ALA A 438 23.94 25.06 8.12
CA ALA A 438 23.21 24.98 9.39
C ALA A 438 22.02 24.01 9.30
N LEU A 439 21.30 24.01 8.17
CA LEU A 439 20.23 23.06 7.92
C LEU A 439 20.77 21.62 7.81
N ARG A 440 21.83 21.40 7.02
CA ARG A 440 22.47 20.08 6.87
C ARG A 440 22.97 19.53 8.20
N LEU A 441 23.75 20.33 8.94
CA LEU A 441 24.28 19.94 10.24
C LEU A 441 23.15 19.67 11.24
N TYR A 442 22.08 20.47 11.23
CA TYR A 442 20.92 20.19 12.08
C TYR A 442 20.27 18.86 11.73
N SER A 443 20.01 18.60 10.44
CA SER A 443 19.36 17.37 9.98
C SER A 443 20.12 16.10 10.35
N VAL A 444 21.46 16.11 10.27
CA VAL A 444 22.28 14.91 10.58
C VAL A 444 22.65 14.78 12.06
N ARG A 445 22.55 15.85 12.84
CA ARG A 445 22.97 15.88 14.27
C ARG A 445 21.80 15.74 15.23
N ALA A 446 20.59 16.10 14.82
CA ALA A 446 19.45 16.20 15.73
C ALA A 446 19.14 14.88 16.43
N ASN A 447 19.05 13.79 15.66
CA ASN A 447 18.81 12.42 16.12
C ASN A 447 19.56 11.45 15.21
N ALA A 448 19.54 10.16 15.56
CA ALA A 448 19.92 9.13 14.60
C ALA A 448 19.01 9.23 13.35
N PRO A 449 19.52 8.99 12.14
CA PRO A 449 18.75 9.23 10.94
C PRO A 449 17.44 8.43 10.82
N TRP A 450 17.35 7.26 11.47
CA TRP A 450 16.16 6.40 11.51
C TRP A 450 15.17 6.72 12.63
N ASP A 451 15.38 7.81 13.37
CA ASP A 451 14.45 8.30 14.38
C ASP A 451 13.70 9.56 13.89
N ASP A 452 12.39 9.56 14.08
CA ASP A 452 11.56 10.72 13.73
C ASP A 452 12.03 11.95 14.49
N THR A 453 12.17 13.06 13.77
CA THR A 453 12.74 14.29 14.33
C THR A 453 11.72 15.42 14.28
N CYS A 454 11.32 15.92 15.45
CA CYS A 454 10.52 17.14 15.56
C CYS A 454 11.37 18.35 15.18
N PHE A 455 11.17 18.86 13.98
CA PHE A 455 11.94 19.96 13.42
C PHE A 455 11.67 21.24 14.22
N GLN A 456 12.69 21.75 14.92
CA GLN A 456 12.59 22.87 15.87
C GLN A 456 12.55 24.22 15.15
N TRP A 457 11.50 24.44 14.37
CA TRP A 457 11.22 25.67 13.61
C TRP A 457 9.72 25.96 13.57
N ASP A 458 9.32 27.12 14.08
CA ASP A 458 7.93 27.60 14.05
C ASP A 458 7.89 29.13 14.03
N MET A 459 7.66 29.68 12.84
CA MET A 459 7.52 31.14 12.65
C MET A 459 6.20 31.70 13.16
N LYS A 460 5.22 30.84 13.50
CA LYS A 460 3.90 31.25 14.00
C LYS A 460 3.88 31.38 15.53
N LYS A 461 4.87 30.83 16.23
CA LYS A 461 5.03 31.03 17.68
C LYS A 461 5.53 32.44 18.00
N ASN A 462 5.20 32.91 19.21
CA ASN A 462 5.70 34.18 19.74
C ASN A 462 6.34 33.94 21.13
N PRO A 463 7.68 33.98 21.27
CA PRO A 463 8.65 34.26 20.21
C PRO A 463 8.75 33.11 19.17
N PRO A 464 9.23 33.37 17.94
CA PRO A 464 9.45 32.34 16.94
C PRO A 464 10.41 31.25 17.43
N LEU A 465 10.06 29.99 17.18
CA LEU A 465 10.92 28.83 17.46
C LEU A 465 11.92 28.66 16.31
N LYS A 466 13.22 28.65 16.61
CA LYS A 466 14.31 28.55 15.63
C LYS A 466 15.51 27.75 16.14
N GLU A 467 15.38 27.13 17.31
CA GLU A 467 16.46 26.66 18.15
C GLU A 467 17.31 25.59 17.46
N GLY A 468 16.70 24.70 16.67
CA GLY A 468 17.42 23.64 15.95
C GLY A 468 18.46 24.21 14.99
N PRO A 469 18.04 24.86 13.89
CA PRO A 469 18.95 25.47 12.93
C PRO A 469 19.85 26.55 13.56
N LYS A 470 19.35 27.35 14.51
CA LYS A 470 20.14 28.37 15.20
C LYS A 470 21.30 27.77 15.99
N ASN A 471 21.08 26.64 16.67
CA ASN A 471 22.14 25.97 17.43
C ASN A 471 23.19 25.34 16.51
N ALA A 472 22.77 24.77 15.37
CA ALA A 472 23.71 24.30 14.34
C ALA A 472 24.54 25.45 13.76
N TRP A 473 23.90 26.57 13.44
CA TRP A 473 24.57 27.79 12.99
C TRP A 473 25.58 28.31 14.01
N LYS A 474 25.26 28.33 15.30
CA LYS A 474 26.20 28.74 16.36
C LYS A 474 27.46 27.88 16.38
N VAL A 475 27.33 26.56 16.20
CA VAL A 475 28.49 25.64 16.12
C VAL A 475 29.37 25.98 14.93
N LEU A 476 28.78 26.17 13.76
CA LEU A 476 29.50 26.58 12.55
C LEU A 476 30.17 27.95 12.73
N ASN A 477 29.50 28.90 13.38
CA ASN A 477 30.05 30.21 13.65
C ASN A 477 31.22 30.16 14.65
N THR A 478 31.17 29.28 15.65
CA THR A 478 32.32 29.03 16.54
C THR A 478 33.51 28.51 15.75
N TYR A 479 33.31 27.54 14.85
CA TYR A 479 34.38 27.06 13.96
C TYR A 479 34.93 28.18 13.08
N TRP A 480 34.05 28.98 12.47
CA TRP A 480 34.44 30.11 11.64
C TRP A 480 35.27 31.16 12.39
N ASN A 481 34.92 31.45 13.65
CA ASN A 481 35.69 32.37 14.49
C ASN A 481 37.10 31.84 14.78
N VAL A 482 37.27 30.53 14.98
CA VAL A 482 38.59 29.91 15.16
C VAL A 482 39.42 30.02 13.88
N VAL A 483 38.83 29.73 12.72
CA VAL A 483 39.51 29.89 11.42
C VAL A 483 39.92 31.35 11.21
N LYS A 484 39.01 32.30 11.42
CA LYS A 484 39.30 33.74 11.30
C LYS A 484 40.42 34.19 12.23
N PHE A 485 40.41 33.72 13.48
CA PHE A 485 41.47 34.00 14.44
C PHE A 485 42.80 33.47 13.92
N ALA A 486 42.88 32.18 13.56
CA ALA A 486 44.11 31.56 13.05
C ALA A 486 44.64 32.29 11.80
N SER A 487 43.80 32.51 10.79
CA SER A 487 44.19 33.18 9.54
C SER A 487 44.73 34.59 9.77
N MET A 488 44.09 35.37 10.66
CA MET A 488 44.53 36.74 10.96
C MET A 488 45.94 36.77 11.56
N TYR A 489 46.27 35.86 12.48
CA TYR A 489 47.60 35.80 13.08
C TYR A 489 48.64 35.19 12.14
N MET A 490 48.26 34.19 11.31
CA MET A 490 49.13 33.68 10.26
C MET A 490 49.53 34.78 9.27
N GLU A 491 48.60 35.66 8.90
CA GLU A 491 48.89 36.80 8.03
C GLU A 491 49.84 37.81 8.68
N ILE A 492 49.65 38.13 9.97
CA ILE A 492 50.54 39.02 10.73
C ILE A 492 51.97 38.45 10.81
N ASP A 493 52.09 37.16 11.06
CA ASP A 493 53.39 36.48 11.20
C ASP A 493 54.02 36.09 9.86
N GLY A 494 53.33 36.33 8.74
CA GLY A 494 53.76 35.90 7.41
C GLY A 494 53.88 34.38 7.28
N PHE A 495 53.11 33.63 8.08
CA PHE A 495 53.12 32.17 8.10
C PHE A 495 52.20 31.60 7.03
N GLU A 496 52.77 30.83 6.10
CA GLU A 496 52.02 30.12 5.06
C GLU A 496 52.05 28.61 5.34
N PRO A 497 50.93 28.01 5.80
CA PRO A 497 50.91 26.60 6.22
C PRO A 497 51.38 25.61 5.13
N GLU A 498 51.09 25.90 3.86
CA GLU A 498 51.47 25.05 2.72
C GLU A 498 52.99 24.98 2.49
N LYS A 499 53.74 26.00 2.92
CA LYS A 499 55.21 26.05 2.81
C LYS A 499 55.92 25.34 3.97
N HIS A 500 55.18 24.89 4.98
CA HIS A 500 55.74 24.33 6.21
C HIS A 500 55.10 22.97 6.52
N PRO A 501 55.63 21.86 5.98
CA PRO A 501 55.13 20.52 6.27
C PRO A 501 55.20 20.18 7.77
N ILE A 502 54.20 19.47 8.28
CA ILE A 502 54.13 19.08 9.71
C ILE A 502 55.40 18.34 10.16
N ALA A 503 55.95 17.46 9.32
CA ALA A 503 57.17 16.69 9.64
C ALA A 503 58.39 17.58 9.92
N GLU A 504 58.49 18.74 9.27
CA GLU A 504 59.60 19.68 9.48
C GLU A 504 59.42 20.50 10.77
N MET A 505 58.16 20.73 11.16
CA MET A 505 57.79 21.48 12.35
C MET A 505 57.76 20.64 13.63
N GLU A 506 57.67 19.31 13.51
CA GLU A 506 57.44 18.39 14.64
C GLU A 506 58.48 18.52 15.78
N LYS A 507 59.73 18.82 15.43
CA LYS A 507 60.81 19.05 16.41
C LYS A 507 60.60 20.29 17.28
N TYR A 508 59.76 21.24 16.85
CA TYR A 508 59.44 22.47 17.56
C TYR A 508 58.14 22.38 18.35
N PHE A 509 57.35 21.33 18.15
CA PHE A 509 56.07 21.16 18.84
C PHE A 509 56.24 20.95 20.35
N ARG A 510 55.42 21.67 21.10
CA ARG A 510 55.27 21.51 22.54
C ARG A 510 54.31 20.36 22.85
N GLY A 511 54.13 20.06 24.13
CA GLY A 511 53.21 18.99 24.56
C GLY A 511 51.78 19.23 24.09
N GLU A 512 51.32 20.48 24.15
CA GLU A 512 50.01 20.93 23.69
C GLU A 512 49.80 20.74 22.17
N ASP A 513 50.80 21.05 21.36
CA ASP A 513 50.74 20.91 19.90
C ASP A 513 50.63 19.43 19.50
N ARG A 514 51.45 18.58 20.13
CA ARG A 514 51.41 17.12 19.94
C ARG A 514 50.07 16.54 20.39
N TRP A 515 49.50 17.04 21.47
CA TRP A 515 48.17 16.65 21.93
C TRP A 515 47.08 17.04 20.92
N MET A 516 47.10 18.26 20.37
CA MET A 516 46.15 18.70 19.34
C MET A 516 46.22 17.82 18.09
N LEU A 517 47.42 17.47 17.62
CA LEU A 517 47.60 16.54 16.50
C LEU A 517 47.03 15.16 16.80
N SER A 518 47.31 14.61 17.98
CA SER A 518 46.73 13.32 18.41
C SER A 518 45.19 13.35 18.44
N ARG A 519 44.59 14.46 18.90
CA ARG A 519 43.14 14.66 18.87
C ARG A 519 42.59 14.72 17.44
N THR A 520 43.30 15.38 16.53
CA THR A 520 42.93 15.45 15.11
C THR A 520 42.99 14.08 14.45
N GLU A 521 44.05 13.29 14.67
CA GLU A 521 44.14 11.92 14.11
C GLU A 521 43.05 11.00 14.66
N LYS A 522 42.72 11.12 15.96
CA LYS A 522 41.59 10.40 16.54
C LYS A 522 40.26 10.81 15.90
N MET A 523 40.06 12.10 15.66
CA MET A 523 38.86 12.63 14.99
C MET A 523 38.74 12.12 13.56
N LYS A 524 39.83 12.17 12.76
CA LYS A 524 39.87 11.61 11.41
C LYS A 524 39.44 10.15 11.43
N ARG A 525 40.06 9.34 12.30
CA ARG A 525 39.72 7.92 12.43
C ARG A 525 38.24 7.71 12.79
N THR A 526 37.72 8.41 13.79
CA THR A 526 36.32 8.28 14.20
C THR A 526 35.34 8.72 13.11
N VAL A 527 35.66 9.75 12.33
CA VAL A 527 34.82 10.18 11.20
C VAL A 527 34.86 9.15 10.08
N THR A 528 36.05 8.65 9.71
CA THR A 528 36.19 7.61 8.69
C THR A 528 35.46 6.33 9.10
N GLU A 529 35.67 5.84 10.33
CA GLU A 529 34.96 4.68 10.87
C GLU A 529 33.44 4.87 10.84
N GLY A 530 32.93 6.09 11.10
CA GLY A 530 31.50 6.37 11.06
C GLY A 530 30.90 6.57 9.66
N LEU A 531 31.72 6.81 8.63
CA LEU A 531 31.26 6.90 7.24
C LEU A 531 31.34 5.55 6.51
N GLU A 532 32.26 4.68 6.92
CA GLU A 532 32.46 3.33 6.35
C GLU A 532 31.58 2.27 7.05
N ALA A 533 31.12 2.54 8.27
CA ALA A 533 30.18 1.69 9.02
C ALA A 533 28.75 1.89 8.53
#